data_AF-A0A1B2J471-F1
#
_entry.id   AF-A0A1B2J471-F1
#
_cell.length_a   1.000
_cell.length_b   1.000
_cell.length_c   1.000
_cell.angle_alpha   90.00
_cell.angle_beta   90.00
_cell.angle_gamma   90.00
#
_symmetry.space_group_name_H-M   'P 1'
#
loop_
_entity.id
_entity.type
_entity.pdbx_description
1 polymer ?
#
loop_
_entity_poly.entity_id
_entity_poly.type
_entity_poly.pdbx_seq_one_letter_code
_entity_poly.pdbx_strand_id
1 'polypeptide(L)'
;RLFRNEGIDLTHNPEFTSCEFYMAYADYFDLMDITEKLLAGMVYSIFGSYKVKYQPNGPEGEEWEINFEPPYRRLDMMKDLEAVLKCKLPNPENLHTEESRKALSDLCEKHEVECTPPRTAARLLDKLVGEFLEEQCIAPTFIINHPKVMSPLAKYHRSIPGLTERFELFVAKKEICNAYTELNDPIEQRERFKQQSADKAAGDDEAQLIDENYCTALE
;
A
#
# COMPACT_ATOMS: atom_id res chain seq x y z
N ARG A 1 0.90 -7.58 18.80
CA ARG A 1 -0.16 -8.39 18.16
C ARG A 1 -1.21 -7.40 17.71
N LEU A 2 -1.68 -7.51 16.48
CA LEU A 2 -2.73 -6.67 15.91
C LEU A 2 -4.02 -7.48 15.80
N PHE A 3 -5.16 -6.80 15.85
CA PHE A 3 -6.49 -7.40 15.81
C PHE A 3 -7.34 -6.66 14.77
N ARG A 4 -7.98 -7.40 13.87
CA ARG A 4 -8.87 -6.87 12.84
C ARG A 4 -10.15 -7.70 12.79
N ASN A 5 -11.30 -7.04 12.86
CA ASN A 5 -12.60 -7.69 12.79
C ASN A 5 -13.06 -7.76 11.32
N GLU A 6 -12.32 -8.54 10.53
CA GLU A 6 -12.47 -8.68 9.09
C GLU A 6 -12.79 -10.14 8.71
N GLY A 7 -13.01 -10.39 7.42
CA GLY A 7 -13.19 -11.75 6.89
C GLY A 7 -11.94 -12.61 7.07
N ILE A 8 -12.13 -13.93 7.09
CA ILE A 8 -11.03 -14.91 7.14
C ILE A 8 -10.82 -15.46 5.73
N ASP A 9 -9.58 -15.44 5.26
CA ASP A 9 -9.16 -16.09 4.02
C ASP A 9 -7.75 -16.69 4.17
N LEU A 10 -7.12 -17.06 3.05
CA LEU A 10 -5.78 -17.68 3.04
C LEU A 10 -4.67 -16.78 3.62
N THR A 11 -4.91 -15.47 3.69
CA THR A 11 -3.95 -14.44 4.10
C THR A 11 -4.43 -13.58 5.28
N HIS A 12 -5.70 -13.69 5.68
CA HIS A 12 -6.29 -12.90 6.76
C HIS A 12 -6.72 -13.76 7.95
N ASN A 13 -6.15 -13.47 9.12
CA ASN A 13 -6.56 -14.03 10.40
C ASN A 13 -6.94 -12.88 11.36
N PRO A 14 -7.97 -13.02 12.22
CA PRO A 14 -8.46 -11.93 13.07
C PRO A 14 -7.41 -11.36 14.04
N GLU A 15 -6.37 -12.13 14.35
CA GLU A 15 -5.18 -11.66 15.04
C GLU A 15 -3.90 -12.03 14.28
N PHE A 16 -2.94 -11.12 14.21
CA PHE A 16 -1.68 -11.37 13.50
C PHE A 16 -0.52 -10.59 14.12
N THR A 17 0.70 -10.91 13.68
CA THR A 17 1.92 -10.34 14.25
C THR A 17 2.59 -9.44 13.22
N SER A 18 2.83 -8.19 13.62
CA SER A 18 3.65 -7.23 12.88
C SER A 18 4.91 -6.89 13.69
N CYS A 19 5.91 -6.37 12.98
CA CYS A 19 7.03 -5.63 13.56
C CYS A 19 6.97 -4.20 13.02
N GLU A 20 6.85 -3.23 13.92
CA GLU A 20 6.85 -1.81 13.59
C GLU A 20 8.04 -1.14 14.28
N PHE A 21 8.73 -0.26 13.57
CA PHE A 21 9.76 0.59 14.13
C PHE A 21 9.64 1.99 13.53
N TYR A 22 10.05 3.00 14.31
CA TYR A 22 10.09 4.39 13.89
C TYR A 22 11.52 4.89 14.00
N MET A 23 12.00 5.58 12.96
CA MET A 23 13.38 6.04 12.87
C MET A 23 13.43 7.55 12.60
N ALA A 24 13.78 8.31 13.63
CA ALA A 24 13.96 9.75 13.48
C ALA A 24 15.08 10.06 12.47
N TYR A 25 14.90 11.14 11.70
CA TYR A 25 15.83 11.61 10.65
C TYR A 25 15.98 10.71 9.42
N ALA A 26 15.16 9.66 9.29
CA ALA A 26 15.08 8.84 8.07
C ALA A 26 13.88 9.25 7.21
N ASP A 27 13.98 9.00 5.90
CA ASP A 27 12.84 9.02 4.98
C ASP A 27 12.58 7.62 4.39
N TYR A 28 11.51 7.49 3.58
CA TYR A 28 11.14 6.21 2.99
C TYR A 28 12.21 5.60 2.04
N PHE A 29 13.15 6.38 1.51
CA PHE A 29 14.28 5.82 0.74
C PHE A 29 15.26 5.10 1.66
N ASP A 30 15.56 5.68 2.82
CA ASP A 30 16.36 5.00 3.85
C ASP A 30 15.69 3.69 4.29
N LEU A 31 14.36 3.72 4.45
CA LEU A 31 13.58 2.53 4.82
C LEU A 31 13.55 1.46 3.72
N MET A 32 13.57 1.83 2.44
CA MET A 32 13.73 0.85 1.34
C MET A 32 15.10 0.16 1.43
N ASP A 33 16.18 0.90 1.64
CA ASP A 33 17.54 0.34 1.78
C ASP A 33 17.67 -0.56 3.02
N ILE A 34 17.04 -0.18 4.14
CA ILE A 34 16.99 -1.01 5.36
C ILE A 34 16.20 -2.29 5.10
N THR A 35 15.03 -2.18 4.46
CA THR A 35 14.16 -3.31 4.13
C THR A 35 14.87 -4.33 3.24
N GLU A 36 15.56 -3.88 2.19
CA GLU A 36 16.35 -4.74 1.30
C GLU A 36 17.44 -5.50 2.07
N LYS A 37 18.22 -4.80 2.90
CA LYS A 37 19.29 -5.42 3.70
C LYS A 37 18.74 -6.43 4.71
N LEU A 38 17.66 -6.07 5.40
CA LEU A 38 17.04 -6.91 6.41
C LEU A 38 16.47 -8.18 5.79
N LEU A 39 15.65 -8.06 4.75
CA LEU A 39 14.96 -9.22 4.16
C LEU A 39 15.93 -10.13 3.41
N ALA A 40 16.81 -9.59 2.57
CA ALA A 40 17.81 -10.41 1.89
C ALA A 40 18.72 -11.13 2.91
N GLY A 41 19.19 -10.41 3.94
CA GLY A 41 20.02 -10.97 5.00
C GLY A 41 19.30 -12.06 5.81
N MET A 42 18.01 -11.85 6.14
CA MET A 42 17.18 -12.81 6.85
C MET A 42 16.96 -14.08 6.03
N VAL A 43 16.59 -13.95 4.75
CA VAL A 43 16.40 -15.08 3.83
C VAL A 43 17.69 -15.88 3.71
N TYR A 44 18.83 -15.22 3.45
CA TYR A 44 20.11 -15.91 3.35
C TYR A 44 20.51 -16.59 4.66
N SER A 45 20.27 -15.95 5.81
CA SER A 45 20.59 -16.53 7.12
C SER A 45 19.78 -17.78 7.44
N ILE A 46 18.54 -17.88 6.95
CA ILE A 46 17.63 -19.01 7.21
C ILE A 46 17.86 -20.14 6.21
N PHE A 47 17.99 -19.81 4.93
CA PHE A 47 18.00 -20.78 3.83
C PHE A 47 19.39 -21.06 3.24
N GLY A 48 20.41 -20.26 3.58
CA GLY A 48 21.76 -20.34 3.01
C GLY A 48 21.83 -19.90 1.53
N SER A 49 20.77 -19.27 1.03
CA SER A 49 20.57 -18.84 -0.36
C SER A 49 19.60 -17.67 -0.38
N TYR A 50 19.73 -16.78 -1.37
CA TYR A 50 18.73 -15.74 -1.65
C TYR A 50 17.53 -16.26 -2.47
N LYS A 51 17.64 -17.46 -3.04
CA LYS A 51 16.61 -18.09 -3.85
C LYS A 51 15.80 -19.07 -3.01
N VAL A 52 14.48 -18.89 -2.99
CA VAL A 52 13.53 -19.70 -2.22
C VAL A 52 12.48 -20.29 -3.16
N LYS A 53 12.20 -21.58 -3.00
CA LYS A 53 11.11 -22.27 -3.70
C LYS A 53 9.79 -22.01 -3.00
N TYR A 54 8.75 -21.64 -3.76
CA TYR A 54 7.43 -21.33 -3.23
C TYR A 54 6.34 -21.97 -4.10
N GLN A 55 5.34 -22.59 -3.48
CA GLN A 55 4.25 -23.27 -4.17
C GLN A 55 2.91 -22.58 -3.84
N PRO A 56 2.48 -21.57 -4.62
CA PRO A 56 1.29 -20.77 -4.31
C PRO A 56 0.00 -21.60 -4.29
N ASN A 57 -0.05 -22.68 -5.10
CA ASN A 57 -1.24 -23.51 -5.29
C ASN A 57 -1.13 -24.88 -4.58
N GLY A 58 -0.22 -25.00 -3.61
CA GLY A 58 0.01 -26.23 -2.86
C GLY A 58 0.99 -27.21 -3.53
N PRO A 59 1.23 -28.39 -2.91
CA PRO A 59 2.35 -29.27 -3.26
C PRO A 59 2.35 -29.86 -4.67
N GLU A 60 1.16 -29.98 -5.28
CA GLU A 60 0.95 -30.50 -6.63
C GLU A 60 0.97 -29.40 -7.70
N GLY A 61 1.04 -28.14 -7.29
CA GLY A 61 1.03 -26.97 -8.17
C GLY A 61 2.41 -26.60 -8.72
N GLU A 62 2.43 -25.52 -9.50
CA GLU A 62 3.66 -24.90 -9.97
C GLU A 62 4.55 -24.45 -8.81
N GLU A 63 5.86 -24.70 -8.92
CA GLU A 63 6.86 -24.19 -8.00
C GLU A 63 7.52 -22.95 -8.61
N TRP A 64 7.47 -21.84 -7.90
CA TRP A 64 8.18 -20.61 -8.24
C TRP A 64 9.53 -20.57 -7.54
N GLU A 65 10.56 -20.08 -8.23
CA GLU A 65 11.82 -19.69 -7.61
C GLU A 65 11.81 -18.16 -7.38
N ILE A 66 11.68 -17.74 -6.12
CA ILE A 66 11.68 -16.33 -5.72
C ILE A 66 13.10 -15.93 -5.37
N ASN A 67 13.63 -14.91 -6.07
CA ASN A 67 14.97 -14.37 -5.79
C ASN A 67 14.88 -13.11 -4.91
N PHE A 68 15.50 -13.16 -3.72
CA PHE A 68 15.59 -12.06 -2.75
C PHE A 68 16.91 -11.28 -2.82
N GLU A 69 17.71 -11.44 -3.87
CA GLU A 69 18.89 -10.62 -4.10
C GLU A 69 18.50 -9.15 -4.36
N PRO A 70 19.04 -8.17 -3.62
CA PRO A 70 18.83 -6.76 -3.89
C PRO A 70 19.65 -6.28 -5.10
N PRO A 71 19.27 -5.16 -5.76
CA PRO A 71 18.16 -4.27 -5.42
C PRO A 71 16.81 -4.82 -5.90
N TYR A 72 15.75 -4.51 -5.15
CA TYR A 72 14.38 -4.92 -5.48
C TYR A 72 13.80 -4.02 -6.57
N ARG A 73 12.88 -4.59 -7.36
CA ARG A 73 12.17 -3.83 -8.40
C ARG A 73 11.34 -2.74 -7.73
N ARG A 74 11.23 -1.56 -8.36
CA ARG A 74 10.39 -0.45 -7.91
C ARG A 74 9.36 -0.11 -8.98
N LEU A 75 8.09 -0.05 -8.60
CA LEU A 75 6.95 0.36 -9.41
C LEU A 75 6.34 1.62 -8.81
N ASP A 76 6.13 2.66 -9.60
CA ASP A 76 5.35 3.83 -9.20
C ASP A 76 3.87 3.54 -9.40
N MET A 77 3.09 3.57 -8.31
CA MET A 77 1.70 3.10 -8.30
C MET A 77 0.87 3.70 -9.44
N MET A 78 0.87 5.02 -9.59
CA MET A 78 0.02 5.68 -10.59
C MET A 78 0.57 5.49 -12.00
N LYS A 79 1.87 5.70 -12.19
CA LYS A 79 2.50 5.66 -13.51
C LYS A 79 2.49 4.25 -14.11
N ASP A 80 2.81 3.24 -13.32
CA ASP A 80 2.84 1.85 -13.80
C ASP A 80 1.41 1.31 -13.98
N LEU A 81 0.44 1.72 -13.16
CA LEU A 81 -0.96 1.39 -13.38
C LEU A 81 -1.50 2.00 -14.69
N GLU A 82 -1.18 3.27 -14.98
CA GLU A 82 -1.49 3.89 -16.29
C GLU A 82 -0.89 3.11 -17.46
N ALA A 83 0.36 2.66 -17.32
CA ALA A 83 1.06 1.93 -18.36
C ALA A 83 0.43 0.56 -18.65
N VAL A 84 0.03 -0.17 -17.61
CA VAL A 84 -0.63 -1.48 -17.72
C VAL A 84 -2.04 -1.34 -18.30
N LEU A 85 -2.83 -0.38 -17.79
CA LEU A 85 -4.19 -0.13 -18.26
C LEU A 85 -4.24 0.54 -19.65
N LYS A 86 -3.12 1.11 -20.11
CA LYS A 86 -3.01 1.90 -21.34
C LYS A 86 -4.01 3.05 -21.39
N CYS A 87 -4.26 3.67 -20.23
CA CYS A 87 -5.12 4.84 -20.10
C CYS A 87 -4.57 5.81 -19.06
N LYS A 88 -4.97 7.08 -19.15
CA LYS A 88 -4.65 8.08 -18.14
C LYS A 88 -5.58 7.97 -16.94
N LEU A 89 -4.99 7.98 -15.75
CA LEU A 89 -5.73 8.06 -14.50
C LEU A 89 -6.06 9.53 -14.18
N PRO A 90 -7.05 9.79 -13.32
CA PRO A 90 -7.27 11.15 -12.81
C PRO A 90 -6.02 11.70 -12.14
N ASN A 91 -5.83 13.03 -12.19
CA ASN A 91 -4.72 13.68 -11.51
C ASN A 91 -4.77 13.33 -10.00
N PRO A 92 -3.65 12.87 -9.40
CA PRO A 92 -3.56 12.56 -7.97
C PRO A 92 -4.10 13.64 -7.02
N GLU A 93 -3.95 14.92 -7.37
CA GLU A 93 -4.46 16.05 -6.56
C GLU A 93 -5.99 16.08 -6.50
N ASN A 94 -6.66 15.56 -7.53
CA ASN A 94 -8.11 15.61 -7.70
C ASN A 94 -8.80 14.31 -7.29
N LEU A 95 -8.09 13.34 -6.71
CA LEU A 95 -8.69 12.05 -6.34
C LEU A 95 -9.76 12.14 -5.24
N HIS A 96 -9.87 13.29 -4.57
CA HIS A 96 -10.92 13.59 -3.60
C HIS A 96 -12.25 14.01 -4.25
N THR A 97 -12.28 14.28 -5.57
CA THR A 97 -13.49 14.74 -6.25
C THR A 97 -14.35 13.59 -6.77
N GLU A 98 -15.64 13.86 -6.91
CA GLU A 98 -16.62 12.88 -7.40
C GLU A 98 -16.35 12.48 -8.86
N GLU A 99 -15.81 13.40 -9.67
CA GLU A 99 -15.43 13.13 -11.06
C GLU A 99 -14.31 12.09 -11.14
N SER A 100 -13.28 12.23 -10.29
CA SER A 100 -12.18 11.27 -10.22
C SER A 100 -12.65 9.91 -9.70
N ARG A 101 -13.49 9.90 -8.65
CA ARG A 101 -14.11 8.67 -8.13
C ARG A 101 -14.92 7.95 -9.21
N LYS A 102 -15.74 8.68 -9.98
CA LYS A 102 -16.52 8.11 -11.08
C LYS A 102 -15.61 7.53 -12.16
N ALA A 103 -14.56 8.26 -12.58
CA ALA A 103 -13.62 7.79 -13.58
C ALA A 103 -12.92 6.48 -13.16
N LEU A 104 -12.53 6.36 -11.89
CA LEU A 104 -11.99 5.11 -11.33
C LEU A 104 -13.03 3.99 -11.31
N SER A 105 -14.28 4.28 -10.96
CA SER A 105 -15.36 3.29 -10.98
C SER A 105 -15.62 2.76 -12.38
N ASP A 106 -15.68 3.65 -13.38
CA ASP A 106 -15.85 3.31 -14.78
C ASP A 106 -14.68 2.43 -15.29
N LEU A 107 -13.44 2.67 -14.80
CA LEU A 107 -12.29 1.83 -15.08
C LEU A 107 -12.42 0.44 -14.47
N CYS A 108 -12.81 0.34 -13.19
CA CYS A 108 -13.09 -0.96 -12.57
C CYS A 108 -14.15 -1.74 -13.36
N GLU A 109 -15.26 -1.10 -13.74
CA GLU A 109 -16.32 -1.73 -14.54
C GLU A 109 -15.82 -2.18 -15.92
N LYS A 110 -15.08 -1.33 -16.62
CA LYS A 110 -14.50 -1.65 -17.94
C LYS A 110 -13.55 -2.85 -17.89
N HIS A 111 -12.82 -3.00 -16.79
CA HIS A 111 -11.83 -4.04 -16.59
C HIS A 111 -12.35 -5.23 -15.77
N GLU A 112 -13.66 -5.27 -15.49
CA GLU A 112 -14.32 -6.35 -14.73
C GLU A 112 -13.74 -6.55 -13.32
N VAL A 113 -13.20 -5.48 -12.72
CA VAL A 113 -12.65 -5.47 -11.37
C VAL A 113 -13.76 -5.19 -10.36
N GLU A 114 -14.03 -6.16 -9.48
CA GLU A 114 -15.05 -6.01 -8.44
C GLU A 114 -14.57 -5.10 -7.31
N CYS A 115 -15.44 -4.18 -6.88
CA CYS A 115 -15.21 -3.34 -5.71
C CYS A 115 -16.55 -3.18 -4.99
N THR A 116 -16.66 -3.81 -3.82
CA THR A 116 -17.86 -3.77 -2.98
C THR A 116 -18.04 -2.39 -2.35
N PRO A 117 -19.28 -1.92 -2.14
CA PRO A 117 -19.54 -0.65 -1.46
C PRO A 117 -18.88 -0.59 -0.07
N PRO A 118 -18.40 0.60 0.36
CA PRO A 118 -18.41 1.87 -0.40
C PRO A 118 -17.33 1.91 -1.49
N ARG A 119 -17.66 2.47 -2.66
CA ARG A 119 -16.74 2.62 -3.81
C ARG A 119 -16.01 3.97 -3.76
N THR A 120 -15.20 4.16 -2.71
CA THR A 120 -14.35 5.34 -2.53
C THR A 120 -13.17 5.31 -3.52
N ALA A 121 -12.55 6.47 -3.79
CA ALA A 121 -11.40 6.53 -4.69
C ALA A 121 -10.23 5.65 -4.19
N ALA A 122 -10.02 5.58 -2.87
CA ALA A 122 -9.02 4.70 -2.27
C ALA A 122 -9.29 3.22 -2.55
N ARG A 123 -10.52 2.75 -2.28
CA ARG A 123 -10.90 1.33 -2.47
C ARG A 123 -10.93 0.92 -3.94
N LEU A 124 -11.27 1.84 -4.85
CA LEU A 124 -11.23 1.59 -6.29
C LEU A 124 -9.78 1.46 -6.79
N LEU A 125 -8.88 2.35 -6.35
CA LEU A 125 -7.46 2.27 -6.68
C LEU A 125 -6.82 1.00 -6.11
N ASP A 126 -7.11 0.67 -4.85
CA ASP A 126 -6.69 -0.57 -4.21
C ASP A 126 -7.01 -1.80 -5.07
N LYS A 127 -8.27 -1.92 -5.53
CA LYS A 127 -8.67 -3.07 -6.37
C LYS A 127 -8.00 -3.09 -7.75
N LEU A 128 -7.80 -1.93 -8.38
CA LEU A 128 -7.06 -1.85 -9.64
C LEU A 128 -5.58 -2.21 -9.45
N VAL A 129 -4.96 -1.79 -8.35
CA VAL A 129 -3.57 -2.11 -8.02
C VAL A 129 -3.42 -3.61 -7.76
N GLY A 130 -4.33 -4.19 -6.97
CA GLY A 130 -4.38 -5.63 -6.72
C GLY A 130 -4.42 -6.45 -7.99
N GLU A 131 -5.36 -6.14 -8.90
CA GLU A 131 -5.52 -6.88 -10.15
C GLU A 131 -4.33 -6.70 -11.11
N PHE A 132 -3.81 -5.47 -11.23
CA PHE A 132 -2.89 -5.14 -12.33
C PHE A 132 -1.42 -5.01 -11.93
N LEU A 133 -1.10 -4.68 -10.69
CA LEU A 133 0.29 -4.47 -10.23
C LEU A 133 0.74 -5.58 -9.27
N GLU A 134 -0.04 -5.92 -8.25
CA GLU A 134 0.34 -6.93 -7.27
C GLU A 134 0.54 -8.30 -7.90
N GLU A 135 -0.31 -8.65 -8.88
CA GLU A 135 -0.21 -9.89 -9.66
C GLU A 135 1.14 -10.03 -10.42
N GLN A 136 1.86 -8.92 -10.67
CA GLN A 136 3.18 -8.95 -11.29
C GLN A 136 4.34 -9.13 -10.29
N CYS A 137 4.06 -9.02 -8.98
CA CYS A 137 5.07 -8.96 -7.92
C CYS A 137 5.44 -10.36 -7.39
N ILE A 138 5.99 -11.22 -8.27
CA ILE A 138 6.48 -12.55 -7.87
C ILE A 138 7.74 -12.44 -7.00
N ALA A 139 8.76 -11.76 -7.51
CA ALA A 139 9.95 -11.40 -6.75
C ALA A 139 9.69 -10.13 -5.92
N PRO A 140 10.50 -9.88 -4.86
CA PRO A 140 10.38 -8.67 -4.04
C PRO A 140 10.31 -7.40 -4.90
N THR A 141 9.20 -6.70 -4.79
CA THR A 141 8.89 -5.51 -5.58
C THR A 141 8.28 -4.45 -4.69
N PHE A 142 8.90 -3.28 -4.63
CA PHE A 142 8.32 -2.11 -4.01
C PHE A 142 7.29 -1.48 -4.94
N ILE A 143 6.07 -1.26 -4.45
CA ILE A 143 5.12 -0.33 -5.06
C ILE A 143 5.25 0.98 -4.26
N ILE A 144 5.54 2.09 -4.94
CA ILE A 144 5.91 3.37 -4.32
C ILE A 144 4.96 4.49 -4.73
N ASN A 145 5.04 5.60 -3.98
CA ASN A 145 4.39 6.88 -4.26
C ASN A 145 2.85 6.79 -4.27
N HIS A 146 2.30 6.19 -3.22
CA HIS A 146 0.85 6.02 -3.08
C HIS A 146 0.13 7.37 -3.03
N PRO A 147 -1.07 7.48 -3.62
CA PRO A 147 -1.90 8.68 -3.50
C PRO A 147 -2.27 9.02 -2.05
N LYS A 148 -2.34 10.32 -1.74
CA LYS A 148 -2.69 10.81 -0.40
C LYS A 148 -4.01 10.28 0.13
N VAL A 149 -4.99 10.11 -0.76
CA VAL A 149 -6.32 9.56 -0.45
C VAL A 149 -6.25 8.12 0.12
N MET A 150 -5.19 7.37 -0.18
CA MET A 150 -4.97 6.02 0.35
C MET A 150 -4.04 6.00 1.58
N SER A 151 -3.51 7.16 2.00
CA SER A 151 -2.36 7.21 2.92
C SER A 151 -2.50 8.36 3.92
N PRO A 152 -3.48 8.29 4.83
CA PRO A 152 -3.83 9.41 5.71
C PRO A 152 -2.72 9.82 6.68
N LEU A 153 -1.76 8.92 6.97
CA LEU A 153 -0.64 9.18 7.89
C LEU A 153 0.70 9.42 7.17
N ALA A 154 0.78 9.16 5.85
CA ALA A 154 2.02 9.31 5.11
C ALA A 154 2.24 10.76 4.67
N LYS A 155 3.45 11.28 4.83
CA LYS A 155 3.81 12.63 4.40
C LYS A 155 3.63 12.79 2.89
N TYR A 156 3.19 13.97 2.47
CA TYR A 156 3.09 14.31 1.06
C TYR A 156 4.44 14.13 0.34
N HIS A 157 4.37 13.74 -0.93
CA HIS A 157 5.56 13.57 -1.75
C HIS A 157 6.25 14.91 -2.00
N ARG A 158 7.56 15.00 -1.76
CA ARG A 158 8.33 16.26 -1.88
C ARG A 158 8.29 16.93 -3.25
N SER A 159 7.99 16.18 -4.31
CA SER A 159 8.02 16.68 -5.70
C SER A 159 6.83 16.29 -6.58
N ILE A 160 5.87 15.51 -6.08
CA ILE A 160 4.75 15.00 -6.90
C ILE A 160 3.44 15.29 -6.14
N PRO A 161 2.79 16.43 -6.40
CA PRO A 161 1.55 16.80 -5.73
C PRO A 161 0.48 15.70 -5.79
N GLY A 162 -0.25 15.52 -4.69
CA GLY A 162 -1.29 14.50 -4.56
C GLY A 162 -0.79 13.10 -4.19
N LEU A 163 0.51 12.83 -4.28
CA LEU A 163 1.13 11.57 -3.83
C LEU A 163 1.77 11.71 -2.45
N THR A 164 2.23 10.59 -1.90
CA THR A 164 2.90 10.48 -0.60
C THR A 164 4.23 9.74 -0.72
N GLU A 165 5.11 9.94 0.24
CA GLU A 165 6.36 9.18 0.35
C GLU A 165 6.10 7.84 1.05
N ARG A 166 5.35 6.96 0.39
CA ARG A 166 4.97 5.63 0.89
C ARG A 166 5.43 4.55 -0.07
N PHE A 167 5.88 3.43 0.49
CA PHE A 167 6.02 2.19 -0.24
C PHE A 167 5.32 1.03 0.46
N GLU A 168 4.95 0.05 -0.34
CA GLU A 168 4.62 -1.30 0.10
C GLU A 168 5.56 -2.27 -0.58
N LEU A 169 5.94 -3.34 0.11
CA LEU A 169 6.74 -4.41 -0.46
C LEU A 169 5.86 -5.64 -0.69
N PHE A 170 5.85 -6.10 -1.93
CA PHE A 170 5.14 -7.30 -2.35
C PHE A 170 6.12 -8.43 -2.66
N VAL A 171 5.76 -9.65 -2.25
CA VAL A 171 6.46 -10.90 -2.57
C VAL A 171 5.41 -11.97 -2.85
N ALA A 172 5.60 -12.75 -3.91
CA ALA A 172 4.63 -13.77 -4.33
C ALA A 172 3.19 -13.24 -4.43
N LYS A 173 3.04 -12.00 -4.93
CA LYS A 173 1.78 -11.26 -5.07
C LYS A 173 1.10 -10.89 -3.75
N LYS A 174 1.82 -10.90 -2.64
CA LYS A 174 1.30 -10.58 -1.30
C LYS A 174 2.10 -9.46 -0.66
N GLU A 175 1.40 -8.53 -0.03
CA GLU A 175 2.01 -7.47 0.78
C GLU A 175 2.70 -8.09 2.00
N ILE A 176 3.94 -7.68 2.27
CA ILE A 176 4.71 -8.10 3.45
C ILE A 176 5.24 -6.93 4.27
N CYS A 177 5.30 -5.72 3.71
CA CYS A 177 5.70 -4.50 4.42
C CYS A 177 4.92 -3.31 3.89
N ASN A 178 4.61 -2.37 4.77
CA ASN A 178 4.12 -1.04 4.46
C ASN A 178 4.94 -0.02 5.26
N ALA A 179 5.41 1.04 4.61
CA ALA A 179 6.23 2.06 5.26
C ALA A 179 6.12 3.39 4.52
N TYR A 180 6.37 4.48 5.26
CA TYR A 180 6.28 5.83 4.71
C TYR A 180 7.14 6.81 5.50
N THR A 181 7.48 7.93 4.87
CA THR A 181 7.92 9.12 5.61
C THR A 181 6.71 9.62 6.41
N GLU A 182 6.85 9.72 7.74
CA GLU A 182 5.75 10.07 8.64
C GLU A 182 5.25 11.50 8.44
N LEU A 183 3.92 11.68 8.40
CA LEU A 183 3.33 13.02 8.42
C LEU A 183 3.53 13.64 9.81
N ASN A 184 4.30 14.72 9.84
CA ASN A 184 4.64 15.42 11.07
C ASN A 184 4.14 16.87 11.11
N ASP A 185 3.22 17.24 10.21
CA ASP A 185 2.51 18.53 10.26
C ASP A 185 1.16 18.32 10.99
N PRO A 186 0.97 18.89 12.20
CA PRO A 186 -0.24 18.69 12.98
C PRO A 186 -1.49 19.29 12.34
N ILE A 187 -1.34 20.36 11.54
CA ILE A 187 -2.47 21.02 10.88
C ILE A 187 -2.95 20.11 9.74
N GLU A 188 -2.03 19.63 8.91
CA GLU A 188 -2.39 18.72 7.82
C GLU A 188 -2.94 17.39 8.35
N GLN A 189 -2.32 16.82 9.39
CA GLN A 189 -2.80 15.56 9.98
C GLN A 189 -4.25 15.68 10.49
N ARG A 190 -4.57 16.81 11.13
CA ARG A 190 -5.94 17.09 11.61
C ARG A 190 -6.94 17.21 10.47
N GLU A 191 -6.57 17.83 9.35
CA GLU A 191 -7.43 17.89 8.15
C GLU A 191 -7.64 16.49 7.54
N ARG A 192 -6.60 15.64 7.51
CA ARG A 192 -6.73 14.26 7.04
C ARG A 192 -7.64 13.41 7.93
N PHE A 193 -7.58 13.60 9.25
CA PHE A 193 -8.51 12.95 10.17
C PHE A 193 -9.95 13.42 10.00
N LYS A 194 -10.19 14.71 9.72
CA LYS A 194 -11.54 15.20 9.39
C LYS A 194 -12.09 14.53 8.13
N GLN A 195 -11.26 14.35 7.11
CA GLN A 195 -11.66 13.64 5.89
C GLN A 195 -12.02 12.17 6.18
N GLN A 196 -11.17 11.45 6.91
CA GLN A 196 -11.45 10.06 7.32
C GLN A 196 -12.74 9.94 8.14
N SER A 197 -13.00 10.90 9.04
CA SER A 197 -14.26 10.95 9.79
C SER A 197 -15.47 11.18 8.89
N ALA A 198 -15.32 11.94 7.79
CA ALA A 198 -16.39 12.14 6.81
C ALA A 198 -16.62 10.87 5.98
N ASP A 199 -15.56 10.16 5.59
CA ASP A 199 -15.64 8.88 4.88
C ASP A 199 -16.34 7.82 5.75
N LYS A 200 -16.03 7.79 7.05
CA LYS A 200 -16.73 6.96 8.04
C LYS A 200 -18.22 7.27 8.13
N ALA A 201 -18.58 8.56 8.19
CA ALA A 201 -19.98 8.98 8.18
C ALA A 201 -20.71 8.62 6.88
N ALA A 202 -19.96 8.41 5.78
CA ALA A 202 -20.46 7.94 4.49
C ALA A 202 -20.52 6.40 4.38
N GLY A 203 -20.18 5.66 5.43
CA GLY A 203 -20.30 4.19 5.51
C GLY A 203 -19.01 3.41 5.27
N ASP A 204 -17.85 4.06 5.35
CA ASP A 204 -16.55 3.36 5.38
C ASP A 204 -16.19 2.96 6.82
N ASP A 205 -16.53 1.72 7.19
CA ASP A 205 -16.32 1.20 8.56
C ASP A 205 -14.83 1.06 8.93
N GLU A 206 -13.93 1.01 7.94
CA GLU A 206 -12.47 0.90 8.11
C GLU A 206 -11.80 2.27 8.30
N ALA A 207 -12.53 3.37 8.04
CA ALA A 207 -11.99 4.71 8.18
C ALA A 207 -11.68 5.08 9.64
N GLN A 208 -10.55 5.78 9.81
CA GLN A 208 -9.98 6.08 11.11
C GLN A 208 -10.76 7.18 11.85
N LEU A 209 -10.70 7.13 13.19
CA LEU A 209 -11.27 8.18 14.05
C LEU A 209 -10.28 9.34 14.21
N ILE A 210 -10.80 10.51 14.58
CA ILE A 210 -9.97 11.65 14.95
C ILE A 210 -9.35 11.38 16.32
N ASP A 211 -8.02 11.37 16.39
CA ASP A 211 -7.26 11.33 17.64
C ASP A 211 -6.61 12.70 17.92
N GLU A 212 -7.29 13.52 18.73
CA GLU A 212 -6.78 14.85 19.10
C GLU A 212 -5.56 14.78 20.03
N ASN A 213 -5.37 13.70 20.79
CA ASN A 213 -4.17 13.55 21.62
C ASN A 213 -2.95 13.30 20.74
N TYR A 214 -3.10 12.51 19.67
CA TYR A 214 -2.06 12.32 18.67
C TYR A 214 -1.72 13.65 17.96
N CYS A 215 -2.73 14.41 17.52
CA CYS A 215 -2.49 15.73 16.94
C CYS A 215 -1.78 16.69 17.90
N THR A 216 -2.15 16.68 19.20
CA THR A 216 -1.50 17.48 20.23
C THR A 216 -0.03 17.08 20.43
N ALA A 217 0.31 15.80 20.25
CA ALA A 217 1.69 15.33 20.35
C ALA A 217 2.56 15.75 19.15
N LEU A 218 1.95 16.11 18.01
CA LEU A 218 2.63 16.63 16.82
C LEU A 218 2.89 18.16 16.90
N GLU A 219 2.24 18.87 17.82
CA GLU A 219 2.35 20.34 18.03
C GLU A 219 3.56 20.72 18.88
#